data_AF-A8N1K8-F1
#
_entry.id   AF-A8N1K8-F1
#
_cell.length_a   1.000
_cell.length_b   1.000
_cell.length_c   1.000
_cell.angle_alpha   90.00
_cell.angle_beta   90.00
_cell.angle_gamma   90.00
#
_symmetry.space_group_name_H-M   'P 1'
#
loop_
_entity.id
_entity.type
_entity.pdbx_description
1 polymer ?
#
loop_
_entity_poly.entity_id
_entity_poly.type
_entity_poly.pdbx_seq_one_letter_code
_entity_poly.pdbx_strand_id
1 'polypeptide(L)'
;MSLTEITRNCFQSGISAQKVLRLTVYSISWWLALCKDFVNENPILGSPESVASGISNSVLFLYRSYPADSSLNKYLVYALKDGILPLHVYVATFLSAARSADFHSGATLDFLCDLALRTHEESSQIPPPALLSPSASPLANLETVQDALCLVQTSHTMILNYHHHKLVQNSERLLSHLLSYNTDVSQMTITQVWLAYSTTIDIMRVIQLDAQVRVRLKQFAMELNRVIQDDAKAAREAQMMQSMQVAKQSVGSLNSETDVVSLGLLWQYLVKHRARDFGAGNTEKVVALLVSAWRWSSWTAPVFCTQVFVSLFTCLTSCPTLGEPALWRAFILGRVPSYLAAFQKVVSTDQGLSTDLRTAFRQGIRAALRRQDLLVPGDHFISQATGSNGASDGQTSFARKFVQQLLKADLIEQTVVQEVEPLLGPSAPAHESQDMNVDLTCDFDVRLAQDPDLLEANHWLDRIWKDENSHRPLAALVLKRFELSSTGGDVEPFGRLCQLLYTHRFALDLVSLHVKVSDLVFYALSFLEAYDCESVGDPQTGVSQVGNVVLFLQYTIIRFQFEEEVFTKDGQSFSTTFLRHTDEVLPIESAQLPETAAFHSWFKALFDSSSEGIEDSILRQAFHHP
;
A
#
# COMPACT_ATOMS: atom_id res chain seq x y z
N MET A 1 -9.84 21.01 -3.58
CA MET A 1 -8.68 21.62 -4.25
C MET A 1 -7.49 21.48 -3.31
N SER A 2 -6.37 20.90 -3.75
CA SER A 2 -5.18 20.69 -2.90
C SER A 2 -4.14 21.80 -3.09
N LEU A 3 -3.21 21.98 -2.14
CA LEU A 3 -2.06 22.90 -2.30
C LEU A 3 -1.24 22.58 -3.56
N THR A 4 -1.13 21.29 -3.90
CA THR A 4 -0.43 20.83 -5.11
C THR A 4 -1.17 21.24 -6.38
N GLU A 5 -2.50 21.16 -6.40
CA GLU A 5 -3.31 21.65 -7.52
C GLU A 5 -3.22 23.17 -7.67
N ILE A 6 -3.26 23.92 -6.56
CA ILE A 6 -3.13 25.38 -6.58
C ILE A 6 -1.76 25.77 -7.13
N THR A 7 -0.68 25.18 -6.62
CA THR A 7 0.69 25.41 -7.09
C THR A 7 0.85 25.04 -8.56
N ARG A 8 0.34 23.87 -8.98
CA ARG A 8 0.39 23.44 -10.38
C ARG A 8 -0.38 24.39 -11.30
N ASN A 9 -1.60 24.76 -10.93
CA ASN A 9 -2.45 25.63 -11.73
C ASN A 9 -1.89 27.06 -11.80
N CYS A 10 -1.34 27.59 -10.71
CA CYS A 10 -0.69 28.90 -10.69
C CYS A 10 0.56 28.93 -11.59
N PHE A 11 1.35 27.86 -11.57
CA PHE A 11 2.53 27.72 -12.43
C PHE A 11 2.15 27.53 -13.91
N GLN A 12 1.27 26.58 -14.23
CA GLN A 12 0.89 26.23 -15.60
C GLN A 12 0.04 27.30 -16.28
N SER A 13 -0.81 28.01 -15.54
CA SER A 13 -1.60 29.12 -16.09
C SER A 13 -0.75 30.37 -16.34
N GLY A 14 0.55 30.34 -15.98
CA GLY A 14 1.52 31.39 -16.24
C GLY A 14 0.96 32.76 -15.89
N ILE A 15 0.56 32.96 -14.62
CA ILE A 15 -0.16 34.16 -14.13
C ILE A 15 0.59 35.42 -14.58
N SER A 16 0.22 35.88 -15.77
CA SER A 16 0.51 37.19 -16.33
C SER A 16 -0.82 37.90 -16.24
N ALA A 17 -0.91 38.80 -15.27
CA ALA A 17 -2.05 39.68 -15.16
C ALA A 17 -2.09 40.55 -16.43
N GLN A 18 -2.95 40.21 -17.38
CA GLN A 18 -3.27 41.08 -18.52
C GLN A 18 -4.18 42.25 -18.07
N LYS A 19 -3.77 42.92 -16.99
CA LYS A 19 -4.08 44.28 -16.54
C LYS A 19 -3.52 44.44 -15.13
N VAL A 20 -2.23 44.76 -15.00
CA VAL A 20 -1.76 45.90 -14.19
C VAL A 20 -0.35 46.23 -14.69
N LEU A 21 -0.25 47.44 -15.21
CA LEU A 21 0.98 48.08 -15.64
C LEU A 21 1.96 48.20 -14.45
N ARG A 22 3.23 47.86 -14.70
CA ARG A 22 4.45 48.10 -13.91
C ARG A 22 4.80 47.09 -12.80
N LEU A 23 5.98 46.49 -13.03
CA LEU A 23 6.86 45.72 -12.13
C LEU A 23 6.53 44.23 -11.99
N THR A 24 7.45 43.40 -12.49
CA THR A 24 7.54 41.93 -12.48
C THR A 24 7.56 41.27 -11.08
N VAL A 25 7.27 42.03 -10.03
CA VAL A 25 7.24 41.60 -8.62
C VAL A 25 5.83 41.13 -8.19
N TYR A 26 4.77 41.52 -8.92
CA TYR A 26 3.37 41.31 -8.48
C TYR A 26 2.74 39.94 -8.79
N SER A 27 3.27 39.16 -9.75
CA SER A 27 2.67 37.85 -10.11
C SER A 27 2.94 36.77 -9.06
N ILE A 28 4.19 36.72 -8.55
CA ILE A 28 4.61 35.72 -7.56
C ILE A 28 4.02 36.03 -6.17
N SER A 29 3.83 37.31 -5.85
CA SER A 29 3.13 37.72 -4.61
C SER A 29 1.66 37.30 -4.62
N TRP A 30 1.02 37.20 -5.80
CA TRP A 30 -0.37 36.76 -5.91
C TRP A 30 -0.50 35.24 -5.76
N TRP A 31 0.41 34.45 -6.33
CA TRP A 31 0.48 33.01 -6.04
C TRP A 31 0.66 32.75 -4.54
N LEU A 32 1.58 33.47 -3.90
CA LEU A 32 1.78 33.38 -2.45
C LEU A 32 0.53 33.82 -1.65
N ALA A 33 -0.17 34.88 -2.09
CA ALA A 33 -1.41 35.32 -1.47
C ALA A 33 -2.52 34.27 -1.58
N LEU A 34 -2.68 33.62 -2.73
CA LEU A 34 -3.65 32.53 -2.91
C LEU A 34 -3.34 31.33 -2.02
N CYS A 35 -2.06 30.98 -1.85
CA CYS A 35 -1.65 29.94 -0.90
C CYS A 35 -2.01 30.34 0.54
N LYS A 36 -1.83 31.61 0.94
CA LYS A 36 -2.22 32.10 2.27
C LYS A 36 -3.73 32.11 2.47
N ASP A 37 -4.49 32.57 1.49
CA ASP A 37 -5.95 32.62 1.54
C ASP A 37 -6.52 31.20 1.67
N PHE A 38 -6.00 30.26 0.87
CA PHE A 38 -6.40 28.85 0.97
C PHE A 38 -6.10 28.23 2.34
N VAL A 39 -4.95 28.55 2.93
CA VAL A 39 -4.56 28.08 4.28
C VAL A 39 -5.46 28.70 5.36
N ASN A 40 -5.81 29.98 5.22
CA ASN A 40 -6.70 30.69 6.15
C ASN A 40 -8.15 30.17 6.09
N GLU A 41 -8.64 29.83 4.90
CA GLU A 41 -9.98 29.28 4.70
C GLU A 41 -10.12 27.82 5.17
N ASN A 42 -9.00 27.09 5.30
CA ASN A 42 -8.99 25.67 5.64
C ASN A 42 -8.10 25.38 6.87
N PRO A 43 -8.49 25.84 8.08
CA PRO A 43 -7.71 25.63 9.31
C PRO A 43 -7.61 24.17 9.76
N ILE A 44 -8.33 23.25 9.09
CA ILE A 44 -8.33 21.80 9.35
C ILE A 44 -7.11 21.12 8.69
N LEU A 45 -6.33 21.81 7.83
CA LEU A 45 -5.21 21.25 7.05
C LEU A 45 -3.94 20.89 7.86
N GLY A 46 -3.99 20.92 9.18
CA GLY A 46 -2.89 20.47 10.05
C GLY A 46 -2.04 21.61 10.63
N SER A 47 -0.91 21.23 11.23
CA SER A 47 0.01 22.20 11.86
C SER A 47 0.62 23.16 10.82
N PRO A 48 1.05 24.37 11.22
CA PRO A 48 1.72 25.31 10.30
C PRO A 48 2.95 24.71 9.61
N GLU A 49 3.65 23.77 10.26
CA GLU A 49 4.76 23.01 9.65
C GLU A 49 4.28 22.03 8.57
N SER A 50 3.13 21.38 8.75
CA SER A 50 2.53 20.49 7.74
C SER A 50 2.13 21.25 6.49
N VAL A 51 1.54 22.44 6.66
CA VAL A 51 1.20 23.35 5.56
C VAL A 51 2.45 23.81 4.82
N ALA A 52 3.49 24.25 5.54
CA ALA A 52 4.76 24.65 4.95
C ALA A 52 5.43 23.50 4.17
N SER A 53 5.37 22.27 4.71
CA SER A 53 5.85 21.06 4.04
C SER A 53 5.05 20.78 2.75
N GLY A 54 3.72 20.92 2.81
CA GLY A 54 2.85 20.79 1.64
C GLY A 54 3.16 21.82 0.54
N ILE A 55 3.43 23.07 0.90
CA ILE A 55 3.84 24.12 -0.05
C ILE A 55 5.19 23.77 -0.68
N SER A 56 6.18 23.39 0.13
CA SER A 56 7.52 23.05 -0.35
C SER A 56 7.50 21.83 -1.29
N ASN A 57 6.85 20.73 -0.88
CA ASN A 57 6.74 19.51 -1.69
C ASN A 57 5.99 19.74 -3.00
N SER A 58 4.99 20.61 -3.01
CA SER A 58 4.25 20.95 -4.24
C SER A 58 5.14 21.65 -5.28
N VAL A 59 6.07 22.50 -4.84
CA VAL A 59 7.04 23.15 -5.72
C VAL A 59 8.15 22.18 -6.15
N LEU A 60 8.67 21.38 -5.21
CA LEU A 60 9.67 20.34 -5.49
C LEU A 60 9.17 19.30 -6.51
N PHE A 61 7.87 18.98 -6.47
CA PHE A 61 7.26 18.10 -7.47
C PHE A 61 7.33 18.68 -8.89
N LEU A 62 7.12 19.99 -9.06
CA LEU A 62 7.17 20.65 -10.38
C LEU A 62 8.58 20.65 -10.99
N TYR A 63 9.63 20.72 -10.17
CA TYR A 63 11.02 20.65 -10.67
C TYR A 63 11.38 19.33 -11.35
N ARG A 64 10.64 18.24 -11.11
CA ARG A 64 10.81 16.97 -11.85
C ARG A 64 10.48 17.14 -13.34
N SER A 65 9.48 17.95 -13.65
CA SER A 65 9.05 18.23 -15.02
C SER A 65 9.71 19.49 -15.60
N TYR A 66 10.13 20.44 -14.74
CA TYR A 66 10.68 21.74 -15.11
C TYR A 66 11.98 22.03 -14.35
N PRO A 67 13.08 21.33 -14.65
CA PRO A 67 14.36 21.53 -13.96
C PRO A 67 14.90 22.95 -14.18
N ALA A 68 15.42 23.56 -13.10
CA ALA A 68 16.02 24.90 -13.06
C ALA A 68 15.12 26.05 -13.55
N ASP A 69 13.80 25.90 -13.49
CA ASP A 69 12.87 26.96 -13.90
C ASP A 69 13.01 28.24 -13.05
N SER A 70 13.11 29.39 -13.72
CA SER A 70 13.36 30.67 -13.08
C SER A 70 12.18 31.20 -12.26
N SER A 71 10.94 30.79 -12.57
CA SER A 71 9.74 31.22 -11.86
C SER A 71 9.55 30.45 -10.56
N LEU A 72 9.81 29.13 -10.58
CA LEU A 72 9.86 28.29 -9.38
C LEU A 72 10.97 28.76 -8.41
N ASN A 73 12.15 29.07 -8.95
CA ASN A 73 13.27 29.61 -8.18
C ASN A 73 12.88 30.89 -7.44
N LYS A 74 12.23 31.83 -8.13
CA LYS A 74 11.77 33.08 -7.53
C LYS A 74 10.69 32.84 -6.49
N TYR A 75 9.73 31.93 -6.74
CA TYR A 75 8.69 31.61 -5.77
C TYR A 75 9.26 31.11 -4.44
N LEU A 76 10.22 30.17 -4.47
CA LEU A 76 10.87 29.69 -3.25
C LEU A 76 11.60 30.80 -2.49
N VAL A 77 12.32 31.68 -3.21
CA VAL A 77 12.97 32.86 -2.61
C VAL A 77 11.96 33.76 -1.91
N TYR A 78 10.81 34.01 -2.54
CA TYR A 78 9.75 34.83 -1.95
C TYR A 78 9.07 34.15 -0.76
N ALA A 79 8.78 32.85 -0.86
CA ALA A 79 8.14 32.09 0.22
C ALA A 79 9.02 32.00 1.49
N LEU A 80 10.34 31.84 1.32
CA LEU A 80 11.31 31.88 2.42
C LEU A 80 11.41 33.28 3.05
N LYS A 81 11.46 34.34 2.24
CA LYS A 81 11.55 35.73 2.73
C LYS A 81 10.28 36.19 3.45
N ASP A 82 9.13 35.74 3.00
CA ASP A 82 7.83 36.05 3.59
C ASP A 82 7.56 35.26 4.88
N GLY A 83 8.30 34.17 5.12
CA GLY A 83 8.21 33.36 6.34
C GLY A 83 7.09 32.32 6.33
N ILE A 84 6.30 32.22 5.27
CA ILE A 84 5.31 31.13 5.10
C ILE A 84 5.99 29.75 5.05
N LEU A 85 7.22 29.71 4.57
CA LEU A 85 8.04 28.51 4.46
C LEU A 85 9.23 28.68 5.39
N PRO A 86 9.20 28.08 6.60
CA PRO A 86 10.35 28.11 7.49
C PRO A 86 11.56 27.40 6.87
N LEU A 87 12.76 27.92 7.14
CA LEU A 87 14.00 27.41 6.56
C LEU A 87 14.24 25.92 6.87
N HIS A 88 14.01 25.49 8.12
CA HIS A 88 14.17 24.08 8.50
C HIS A 88 13.21 23.14 7.76
N VAL A 89 11.96 23.58 7.51
CA VAL A 89 10.98 22.79 6.73
C VAL A 89 11.45 22.67 5.30
N TYR A 90 11.89 23.78 4.68
CA TYR A 90 12.45 23.79 3.33
C TYR A 90 13.67 22.87 3.20
N VAL A 91 14.60 22.90 4.14
CA VAL A 91 15.82 22.06 4.10
C VAL A 91 15.45 20.58 4.21
N ALA A 92 14.55 20.21 5.13
CA ALA A 92 14.12 18.82 5.29
C ALA A 92 13.40 18.28 4.04
N THR A 93 12.45 19.04 3.48
CA THR A 93 11.69 18.62 2.28
C THR A 93 12.58 18.58 1.04
N PHE A 94 13.49 19.55 0.88
CA PHE A 94 14.47 19.56 -0.21
C PHE A 94 15.41 18.35 -0.16
N LEU A 95 16.03 18.09 1.00
CA LEU A 95 16.98 16.99 1.15
C LEU A 95 16.30 15.63 0.96
N SER A 96 15.08 15.47 1.47
CA SER A 96 14.28 14.27 1.23
C SER A 96 13.96 14.08 -0.25
N ALA A 97 13.55 15.15 -0.95
CA ALA A 97 13.28 15.11 -2.40
C ALA A 97 14.53 14.80 -3.23
N ALA A 98 15.71 15.24 -2.79
CA ALA A 98 16.98 15.01 -3.47
C ALA A 98 17.43 13.53 -3.51
N ARG A 99 16.78 12.63 -2.75
CA ARG A 99 17.02 11.18 -2.84
C ARG A 99 16.47 10.56 -4.12
N SER A 100 15.50 11.20 -4.76
CA SER A 100 14.85 10.69 -5.96
C SER A 100 15.70 11.00 -7.20
N ALA A 101 16.02 9.98 -8.00
CA ALA A 101 16.77 10.15 -9.25
C ALA A 101 16.04 11.06 -10.25
N ASP A 102 14.71 11.09 -10.24
CA ASP A 102 13.91 12.00 -11.08
C ASP A 102 14.13 13.50 -10.78
N PHE A 103 14.78 13.82 -9.65
CA PHE A 103 15.07 15.18 -9.19
C PHE A 103 16.53 15.60 -9.43
N HIS A 104 17.33 14.71 -10.05
CA HIS A 104 18.80 14.83 -10.18
C HIS A 104 19.25 15.73 -11.33
N SER A 105 18.72 16.96 -11.38
CA SER A 105 19.24 18.01 -12.25
C SER A 105 20.29 18.83 -11.49
N GLY A 106 21.55 18.79 -11.93
CA GLY A 106 22.65 19.49 -11.27
C GLY A 106 22.42 21.00 -11.08
N ALA A 107 21.79 21.66 -12.06
CA ALA A 107 21.40 23.07 -11.99
C ALA A 107 20.37 23.36 -10.88
N THR A 108 19.39 22.46 -10.74
CA THR A 108 18.30 22.58 -9.77
C THR A 108 18.81 22.34 -8.36
N LEU A 109 19.58 21.27 -8.17
CA LEU A 109 20.19 20.96 -6.88
C LEU A 109 21.15 22.06 -6.43
N ASP A 110 21.95 22.62 -7.35
CA ASP A 110 22.89 23.70 -7.01
C ASP A 110 22.13 24.95 -6.51
N PHE A 111 21.08 25.36 -7.23
CA PHE A 111 20.24 26.47 -6.82
C PHE A 111 19.58 26.24 -5.45
N LEU A 112 19.05 25.04 -5.21
CA LEU A 112 18.34 24.74 -3.95
C LEU A 112 19.28 24.71 -2.75
N CYS A 113 20.48 24.13 -2.91
CA CYS A 113 21.55 24.18 -1.90
C CYS A 113 22.00 25.61 -1.62
N ASP A 114 22.28 26.36 -2.68
CA ASP A 114 22.73 27.75 -2.59
C ASP A 114 21.65 28.65 -1.97
N LEU A 115 20.37 28.40 -2.22
CA LEU A 115 19.26 29.10 -1.59
C LEU A 115 19.17 28.80 -0.08
N ALA A 116 19.36 27.55 0.34
CA ALA A 116 19.39 27.17 1.76
C ALA A 116 20.53 27.90 2.49
N LEU A 117 21.74 27.88 1.90
CA LEU A 117 22.93 28.53 2.44
C LEU A 117 22.78 30.04 2.48
N ARG A 118 22.37 30.68 1.38
CA ARG A 118 22.16 32.13 1.34
C ARG A 118 21.11 32.57 2.35
N THR A 119 20.01 31.85 2.49
CA THR A 119 18.96 32.21 3.46
C THR A 119 19.46 32.08 4.91
N HIS A 120 20.33 31.10 5.18
CA HIS A 120 20.97 30.92 6.48
C HIS A 120 22.05 31.97 6.78
N GLU A 121 22.80 32.42 5.75
CA GLU A 121 23.91 33.37 5.89
C GLU A 121 23.44 34.84 5.85
N GLU A 122 22.41 35.17 5.06
CA GLU A 122 21.86 36.52 4.91
C GLU A 122 20.93 36.93 6.05
N SER A 123 20.45 35.99 6.86
CA SER A 123 19.63 36.30 8.01
C SER A 123 20.47 36.97 9.11
N SER A 124 20.36 38.28 9.25
CA SER A 124 20.97 39.06 10.33
C SER A 124 20.39 38.79 11.73
N GLN A 125 19.65 37.67 11.90
CA GLN A 125 19.03 37.28 13.17
C GLN A 125 20.06 36.56 14.04
N ILE A 126 20.14 36.96 15.32
CA ILE A 126 20.91 36.26 16.34
C ILE A 126 19.90 35.67 17.33
N PRO A 127 19.81 34.32 17.45
CA PRO A 127 20.56 33.30 16.72
C PRO A 127 20.12 33.17 15.24
N PRO A 128 21.00 32.67 14.35
CA PRO A 128 20.65 32.42 12.95
C PRO A 128 19.47 31.43 12.86
N PRO A 129 18.62 31.53 11.82
CA PRO A 129 17.50 30.64 11.59
C PRO A 129 18.04 29.21 11.50
N ALA A 130 17.49 28.37 12.38
CA ALA A 130 17.94 27.00 12.52
C ALA A 130 17.67 26.24 11.21
N LEU A 131 18.71 25.59 10.68
CA LEU A 131 18.58 24.66 9.54
C LEU A 131 17.87 23.37 9.93
N LEU A 132 17.92 23.03 11.22
CA LEU A 132 17.18 21.94 11.83
C LEU A 132 16.04 22.50 12.68
N SER A 133 14.94 21.77 12.79
CA SER A 133 13.82 22.22 13.62
C SER A 133 14.19 22.09 15.11
N PRO A 134 14.03 23.14 15.93
CA PRO A 134 14.28 23.08 17.37
C PRO A 134 13.23 22.24 18.13
N SER A 135 12.06 21.98 17.52
CA SER A 135 10.99 21.15 18.07
C SER A 135 11.03 19.70 17.57
N ALA A 136 11.89 19.39 16.58
CA ALA A 136 11.96 18.05 16.00
C ALA A 136 12.64 17.04 16.92
N SER A 137 12.20 15.78 16.80
CA SER A 137 12.86 14.67 17.49
C SER A 137 14.32 14.54 17.01
N PRO A 138 15.25 14.07 17.86
CA PRO A 138 16.62 13.83 17.46
C PRO A 138 16.74 12.90 16.24
N LEU A 139 15.78 11.98 16.09
CA LEU A 139 15.69 11.07 14.95
C LEU A 139 15.45 11.82 13.63
N ALA A 140 14.48 12.74 13.58
CA ALA A 140 14.19 13.52 12.37
C ALA A 140 15.37 14.43 11.97
N ASN A 141 16.12 14.92 12.95
CA ASN A 141 17.35 15.68 12.71
C ASN A 141 18.45 14.79 12.12
N LEU A 142 18.61 13.55 12.61
CA LEU A 142 19.55 12.58 12.04
C LEU A 142 19.16 12.19 10.61
N GLU A 143 17.87 11.98 10.34
CA GLU A 143 17.38 11.70 8.98
C GLU A 143 17.74 12.83 8.01
N THR A 144 17.56 14.09 8.44
CA THR A 144 17.95 15.26 7.65
C THR A 144 19.48 15.27 7.37
N VAL A 145 20.30 14.90 8.36
CA VAL A 145 21.76 14.77 8.19
C VAL A 145 22.11 13.61 7.24
N GLN A 146 21.42 12.48 7.32
CA GLN A 146 21.60 11.35 6.41
C GLN A 146 21.22 11.71 4.97
N ASP A 147 20.13 12.46 4.78
CA ASP A 147 19.72 12.93 3.46
C ASP A 147 20.74 13.91 2.88
N ALA A 148 21.36 14.77 3.72
CA ALA A 148 22.48 15.61 3.31
C ALA A 148 23.74 14.82 2.93
N LEU A 149 24.06 13.73 3.66
CA LEU A 149 25.15 12.82 3.31
C LEU A 149 24.91 12.15 1.94
N CYS A 150 23.67 11.73 1.66
CA CYS A 150 23.27 11.18 0.37
C CYS A 150 23.40 12.20 -0.77
N LEU A 151 23.03 13.46 -0.51
CA LEU A 151 23.21 14.54 -1.48
C LEU A 151 24.70 14.79 -1.79
N VAL A 152 25.59 14.76 -0.80
CA VAL A 152 27.03 14.88 -1.03
C VAL A 152 27.54 13.73 -1.90
N GLN A 153 27.14 12.49 -1.62
CA GLN A 153 27.48 11.34 -2.47
C GLN A 153 26.99 11.51 -3.92
N THR A 154 25.75 11.97 -4.07
CA THR A 154 25.14 12.22 -5.39
C THR A 154 25.89 13.31 -6.14
N SER A 155 26.23 14.42 -5.47
CA SER A 155 26.92 15.54 -6.09
C SER A 155 28.31 15.16 -6.64
N HIS A 156 29.01 14.25 -5.97
CA HIS A 156 30.34 13.76 -6.37
C HIS A 156 30.29 12.67 -7.45
N THR A 157 29.16 11.98 -7.61
CA THR A 157 28.97 10.94 -8.64
C THR A 157 28.39 11.46 -9.94
N MET A 158 27.78 12.66 -9.92
CA MET A 158 27.27 13.32 -11.11
C MET A 158 28.39 13.81 -12.03
N ILE A 159 28.29 13.47 -13.33
CA ILE A 159 29.14 14.05 -14.37
C ILE A 159 28.68 15.50 -14.59
N LEU A 160 29.33 16.43 -13.89
CA LEU A 160 28.99 17.85 -13.96
C LEU A 160 29.56 18.46 -15.25
N ASN A 161 28.67 18.95 -16.12
CA ASN A 161 29.07 19.86 -17.19
C ASN A 161 29.70 21.13 -16.59
N TYR A 162 30.71 21.68 -17.26
CA TYR A 162 31.60 22.78 -16.82
C TYR A 162 30.89 24.12 -16.45
N HIS A 163 29.57 24.15 -16.41
CA HIS A 163 28.75 25.29 -15.98
C HIS A 163 28.11 25.10 -14.58
N HIS A 164 28.16 23.90 -13.98
CA HIS A 164 27.56 23.59 -12.67
C HIS A 164 28.60 23.33 -11.56
N HIS A 165 29.60 24.21 -11.46
CA HIS A 165 30.77 24.00 -10.60
C HIS A 165 30.59 24.21 -9.09
N LYS A 166 29.39 24.53 -8.59
CA LYS A 166 29.19 24.83 -7.16
C LYS A 166 28.40 23.81 -6.37
N LEU A 167 27.76 22.82 -7.01
CA LEU A 167 26.91 21.86 -6.30
C LEU A 167 27.70 21.06 -5.25
N VAL A 168 28.89 20.57 -5.62
CA VAL A 168 29.79 19.86 -4.69
C VAL A 168 30.14 20.75 -3.50
N GLN A 169 30.56 21.99 -3.77
CA GLN A 169 30.93 22.95 -2.73
C GLN A 169 29.73 23.32 -1.82
N ASN A 170 28.55 23.53 -2.41
CA ASN A 170 27.35 23.94 -1.70
C ASN A 170 26.75 22.80 -0.87
N SER A 171 26.74 21.57 -1.38
CA SER A 171 26.31 20.39 -0.62
C SER A 171 27.24 20.09 0.56
N GLU A 172 28.56 20.20 0.36
CA GLU A 172 29.56 20.06 1.44
C GLU A 172 29.42 21.14 2.51
N ARG A 173 29.22 22.41 2.11
CA ARG A 173 28.95 23.50 3.05
C ARG A 173 27.66 23.28 3.82
N LEU A 174 26.58 22.92 3.14
CA LEU A 174 25.29 22.65 3.78
C LEU A 174 25.41 21.53 4.83
N LEU A 175 26.08 20.43 4.48
CA LEU A 175 26.38 19.36 5.42
C LEU A 175 27.19 19.86 6.62
N SER A 176 28.21 20.69 6.40
CA SER A 176 29.01 21.27 7.49
C SER A 176 28.17 22.12 8.45
N HIS A 177 27.22 22.90 7.93
CA HIS A 177 26.31 23.69 8.76
C HIS A 177 25.34 22.78 9.53
N LEU A 178 24.78 21.75 8.90
CA LEU A 178 23.91 20.78 9.58
C LEU A 178 24.64 20.04 10.72
N LEU A 179 25.87 19.59 10.49
CA LEU A 179 26.70 18.92 11.50
C LEU A 179 27.13 19.85 12.65
N SER A 180 27.04 21.17 12.48
CA SER A 180 27.33 22.13 13.54
C SER A 180 26.19 22.24 14.56
N TYR A 181 24.99 21.79 14.20
CA TYR A 181 23.88 21.65 15.13
C TYR A 181 24.02 20.30 15.85
N ASN A 182 24.30 20.36 17.16
CA ASN A 182 24.42 19.17 18.00
C ASN A 182 23.11 18.38 17.96
N THR A 183 23.13 17.22 17.31
CA THR A 183 22.03 16.26 17.37
C THR A 183 22.26 15.38 18.59
N ASP A 184 21.35 15.41 19.57
CA ASP A 184 21.46 14.55 20.74
C ASP A 184 21.26 13.08 20.33
N VAL A 185 22.37 12.36 20.17
CA VAL A 185 22.39 10.95 19.75
C VAL A 185 22.03 9.98 20.87
N SER A 186 21.82 10.45 22.10
CA SER A 186 21.59 9.58 23.27
C SER A 186 20.24 8.85 23.25
N GLN A 187 19.26 9.35 22.50
CA GLN A 187 17.91 8.77 22.43
C GLN A 187 17.70 7.82 21.23
N MET A 188 18.76 7.53 20.47
CA MET A 188 18.67 6.78 19.22
C MET A 188 18.92 5.28 19.43
N THR A 189 18.32 4.45 18.56
CA THR A 189 18.60 2.99 18.58
C THR A 189 19.98 2.69 17.97
N ILE A 190 20.65 1.63 18.44
CA ILE A 190 21.96 1.19 17.94
C ILE A 190 21.94 1.00 16.42
N THR A 191 20.86 0.44 15.86
CA THR A 191 20.73 0.20 14.41
C THR A 191 20.76 1.50 13.62
N GLN A 192 20.10 2.55 14.10
CA GLN A 192 20.08 3.87 13.44
C GLN A 192 21.44 4.57 13.55
N VAL A 193 22.07 4.51 14.73
CA VAL A 193 23.41 5.06 14.98
C VAL A 193 24.46 4.35 14.12
N TRP A 194 24.37 3.02 14.01
CA TRP A 194 25.28 2.22 13.19
C TRP A 194 25.15 2.52 11.70
N LEU A 195 23.92 2.68 11.18
CA LEU A 195 23.68 3.06 9.79
C LEU A 195 24.23 4.46 9.47
N ALA A 196 24.03 5.43 10.37
CA ALA A 196 24.61 6.76 10.23
C ALA A 196 26.15 6.71 10.25
N TYR A 197 26.71 5.87 11.13
CA TYR A 197 28.15 5.68 11.28
C TYR A 197 28.76 5.04 10.03
N SER A 198 28.20 3.94 9.52
CA SER A 198 28.69 3.26 8.32
C SER A 198 28.70 4.20 7.11
N THR A 199 27.60 4.91 6.89
CA THR A 199 27.47 5.89 5.80
C THR A 199 28.52 7.00 5.89
N THR A 200 28.75 7.52 7.11
CA THR A 200 29.76 8.56 7.36
C THR A 200 31.17 8.06 7.05
N ILE A 201 31.50 6.83 7.49
CA ILE A 201 32.81 6.20 7.23
C ILE A 201 33.01 5.97 5.73
N ASP A 202 31.99 5.48 5.03
CA ASP A 202 32.07 5.19 3.60
C ASP A 202 32.30 6.46 2.78
N ILE A 203 31.58 7.55 3.09
CA ILE A 203 31.80 8.86 2.45
C ILE A 203 33.23 9.35 2.68
N MET A 204 33.74 9.28 3.91
CA MET A 204 35.11 9.72 4.22
C MET A 204 36.20 8.86 3.57
N ARG A 205 35.88 7.63 3.13
CA ARG A 205 36.80 6.73 2.42
C ARG A 205 36.76 6.94 0.91
N VAL A 206 35.57 7.09 0.33
CA VAL A 206 35.36 7.10 -1.11
C VAL A 206 35.51 8.50 -1.71
N ILE A 207 35.14 9.55 -0.97
CA ILE A 207 35.03 10.91 -1.50
C ILE A 207 36.12 11.82 -0.95
N GLN A 208 36.74 12.63 -1.83
CA GLN A 208 37.68 13.68 -1.44
C GLN A 208 36.93 14.94 -1.00
N LEU A 209 36.55 14.98 0.29
CA LEU A 209 35.88 16.12 0.91
C LEU A 209 36.83 17.26 1.24
N ASP A 210 36.30 18.48 1.34
CA ASP A 210 37.01 19.62 1.92
C ASP A 210 37.52 19.31 3.35
N ALA A 211 38.68 19.90 3.69
CA ALA A 211 39.35 19.65 4.96
C ALA A 211 38.47 19.98 6.18
N GLN A 212 37.68 21.06 6.12
CA GLN A 212 36.83 21.47 7.24
C GLN A 212 35.65 20.50 7.42
N VAL A 213 35.02 20.09 6.32
CA VAL A 213 33.90 19.14 6.33
C VAL A 213 34.36 17.77 6.81
N ARG A 214 35.55 17.34 6.37
CA ARG A 214 36.17 16.09 6.82
C ARG A 214 36.46 16.09 8.32
N VAL A 215 36.89 17.20 8.91
CA VAL A 215 37.10 17.30 10.36
C VAL A 215 35.78 17.19 11.11
N ARG A 216 34.72 17.88 10.64
CA ARG A 216 33.38 17.82 11.24
C ARG A 216 32.78 16.41 11.16
N LEU A 217 32.90 15.74 10.02
CA LEU A 217 32.45 14.35 9.86
C LEU A 217 33.22 13.37 10.74
N LYS A 218 34.53 13.57 10.94
CA LYS A 218 35.31 12.77 11.88
C LYS A 218 34.81 12.95 13.30
N GLN A 219 34.52 14.17 13.72
CA GLN A 219 33.97 14.45 15.05
C GLN A 219 32.60 13.77 15.22
N PHE A 220 31.71 13.91 14.25
CA PHE A 220 30.40 13.27 14.25
C PHE A 220 30.51 11.73 14.30
N ALA A 221 31.42 11.13 13.51
CA ALA A 221 31.67 9.70 13.54
C ALA A 221 32.21 9.23 14.90
N MET A 222 33.03 10.04 15.59
CA MET A 222 33.49 9.74 16.94
C MET A 222 32.34 9.77 17.96
N GLU A 223 31.41 10.72 17.84
CA GLU A 223 30.22 10.83 18.68
C GLU A 223 29.30 9.61 18.50
N LEU A 224 29.03 9.21 17.25
CA LEU A 224 28.27 7.99 16.95
C LEU A 224 28.96 6.73 17.48
N ASN A 225 30.27 6.61 17.29
CA ASN A 225 31.05 5.47 17.78
C ASN A 225 31.07 5.38 19.31
N ARG A 226 31.03 6.52 20.02
CA ARG A 226 30.92 6.54 21.48
C ARG A 226 29.61 5.90 21.95
N VAL A 227 28.49 6.24 21.32
CA VAL A 227 27.17 5.65 21.62
C VAL A 227 27.17 4.14 21.34
N ILE A 228 27.74 3.72 20.20
CA ILE A 228 27.85 2.29 19.85
C ILE A 228 28.66 1.51 20.90
N GLN A 229 29.74 2.09 21.42
CA GLN A 229 30.59 1.45 22.41
C GLN A 229 29.96 1.40 23.82
N ASP A 230 29.28 2.47 24.23
CA ASP A 230 28.61 2.54 25.53
C ASP A 230 27.46 1.51 25.61
N ASP A 231 26.67 1.37 24.54
CA ASP A 231 25.59 0.37 24.46
C ASP A 231 26.10 -1.06 24.25
N ALA A 232 27.19 -1.27 23.51
CA ALA A 232 27.81 -2.60 23.39
C ALA A 232 28.34 -3.09 24.74
N LYS A 233 28.78 -2.19 25.61
CA LYS A 233 29.19 -2.50 26.99
C LYS A 233 27.97 -2.80 27.87
N ALA A 234 26.92 -1.99 27.79
CA ALA A 234 25.66 -2.23 28.52
C ALA A 234 24.96 -3.54 28.09
N ALA A 235 24.97 -3.85 26.79
CA ALA A 235 24.45 -5.10 26.24
C ALA A 235 25.26 -6.30 26.73
N ARG A 236 26.60 -6.19 26.82
CA ARG A 236 27.47 -7.25 27.34
C ARG A 236 27.26 -7.48 28.84
N GLU A 237 27.05 -6.41 29.63
CA GLU A 237 26.71 -6.49 31.05
C GLU A 237 25.29 -7.08 31.28
N ALA A 238 24.32 -6.72 30.44
CA ALA A 238 22.97 -7.31 30.45
C ALA A 238 22.99 -8.79 30.04
N GLN A 239 23.80 -9.16 29.05
CA GLN A 239 24.01 -10.56 28.65
C GLN A 239 24.71 -11.35 29.76
N MET A 240 25.61 -10.74 30.52
CA MET A 240 26.28 -11.37 31.66
C MET A 240 25.30 -11.60 32.83
N MET A 241 24.38 -10.66 33.07
CA MET A 241 23.29 -10.82 34.05
C MET A 241 22.24 -11.85 33.60
N GLN A 242 21.86 -11.86 32.32
CA GLN A 242 20.97 -12.88 31.75
C GLN A 242 21.61 -14.26 31.75
N SER A 243 22.89 -14.39 31.42
CA SER A 243 23.60 -15.69 31.45
C SER A 243 23.76 -16.25 32.87
N MET A 244 23.89 -15.40 33.90
CA MET A 244 23.81 -15.86 35.30
C MET A 244 22.41 -16.33 35.70
N GLN A 245 21.35 -15.75 35.13
CA GLN A 245 19.97 -16.20 35.37
C GLN A 245 19.59 -17.45 34.55
N VAL A 246 20.16 -17.61 33.35
CA VAL A 246 19.94 -18.74 32.44
C VAL A 246 20.75 -19.99 32.82
N ALA A 247 21.84 -19.86 33.58
CA ALA A 247 22.59 -21.01 34.11
C ALA A 247 21.76 -21.96 35.02
N LYS A 248 20.52 -21.60 35.39
CA LYS A 248 19.56 -22.46 36.11
C LYS A 248 18.53 -23.17 35.22
N GLN A 249 18.47 -22.88 33.92
CA GLN A 249 17.57 -23.55 32.99
C GLN A 249 18.34 -23.94 31.72
N SER A 250 18.65 -25.24 31.67
CA SER A 250 19.36 -25.96 30.61
C SER A 250 18.93 -25.54 29.20
N VAL A 251 19.92 -25.14 28.41
CA VAL A 251 19.87 -25.05 26.94
C VAL A 251 20.33 -26.39 26.37
N GLY A 252 19.52 -26.98 25.48
CA GLY A 252 19.94 -28.09 24.63
C GLY A 252 18.83 -29.02 24.13
N SER A 253 17.91 -28.54 23.28
CA SER A 253 17.17 -29.41 22.37
C SER A 253 16.86 -28.67 21.06
N LEU A 254 16.97 -29.37 19.92
CA LEU A 254 16.82 -28.87 18.54
C LEU A 254 15.40 -28.42 18.15
N ASN A 255 14.49 -28.26 19.10
CA ASN A 255 13.15 -27.73 18.84
C ASN A 255 13.12 -26.28 19.33
N SER A 256 13.14 -25.29 18.41
CA SER A 256 12.68 -23.97 18.84
C SER A 256 11.19 -24.13 19.17
N GLU A 257 10.84 -24.06 20.45
CA GLU A 257 9.45 -24.15 20.91
C GLU A 257 8.58 -22.98 20.41
N THR A 258 9.17 -22.08 19.61
CA THR A 258 8.55 -20.89 19.03
C THR A 258 9.15 -20.60 17.65
N ASP A 259 8.48 -21.02 16.57
CA ASP A 259 8.77 -20.57 15.19
C ASP A 259 7.58 -19.79 14.62
N VAL A 260 7.55 -18.50 14.96
CA VAL A 260 6.56 -17.54 14.43
C VAL A 260 6.82 -17.27 12.94
N VAL A 261 8.05 -17.43 12.46
CA VAL A 261 8.48 -17.03 11.12
C VAL A 261 7.91 -17.98 10.07
N SER A 262 8.02 -19.29 10.26
CA SER A 262 7.52 -20.26 9.27
C SER A 262 6.01 -20.15 9.06
N LEU A 263 5.23 -20.04 10.14
CA LEU A 263 3.80 -19.82 10.03
C LEU A 263 3.47 -18.41 9.50
N GLY A 264 4.26 -17.40 9.87
CA GLY A 264 4.13 -16.05 9.31
C GLY A 264 4.32 -16.01 7.79
N LEU A 265 5.32 -16.72 7.27
CA LEU A 265 5.57 -16.86 5.84
C LEU A 265 4.42 -17.60 5.14
N LEU A 266 3.87 -18.63 5.76
CA LEU A 266 2.68 -19.32 5.26
C LEU A 266 1.50 -18.34 5.15
N TRP A 267 1.21 -17.57 6.20
CA TRP A 267 0.12 -16.58 6.16
C TRP A 267 0.35 -15.50 5.10
N GLN A 268 1.58 -14.96 5.02
CA GLN A 268 1.94 -13.98 4.00
C GLN A 268 1.77 -14.53 2.59
N TYR A 269 2.16 -15.78 2.36
CA TYR A 269 1.93 -16.46 1.09
C TYR A 269 0.44 -16.53 0.76
N LEU A 270 -0.40 -16.95 1.71
CA LEU A 270 -1.84 -17.07 1.50
C LEU A 270 -2.53 -15.75 1.16
N VAL A 271 -2.09 -14.63 1.73
CA VAL A 271 -2.65 -13.29 1.46
C VAL A 271 -2.07 -12.68 0.17
N LYS A 272 -0.75 -12.76 -0.02
CA LYS A 272 -0.05 -12.20 -1.19
C LYS A 272 -0.42 -12.94 -2.46
N HIS A 273 -0.44 -14.27 -2.41
CA HIS A 273 -0.76 -15.17 -3.52
C HIS A 273 -2.19 -15.73 -3.42
N ARG A 274 -3.13 -14.95 -2.85
CA ARG A 274 -4.52 -15.37 -2.59
C ARG A 274 -5.29 -15.93 -3.80
N ALA A 275 -4.95 -15.46 -5.00
CA ALA A 275 -5.54 -15.92 -6.26
C ALA A 275 -4.93 -17.20 -6.83
N ARG A 276 -3.76 -17.63 -6.33
CA ARG A 276 -3.11 -18.85 -6.78
C ARG A 276 -3.81 -20.08 -6.22
N ASP A 277 -3.42 -21.22 -6.75
CA ASP A 277 -3.98 -22.52 -6.44
C ASP A 277 -3.93 -22.87 -4.94
N PHE A 278 -2.82 -22.55 -4.28
CA PHE A 278 -2.59 -22.70 -2.83
C PHE A 278 -2.90 -21.41 -2.04
N GLY A 279 -3.62 -20.46 -2.65
CA GLY A 279 -4.00 -19.19 -2.02
C GLY A 279 -5.21 -19.31 -1.08
N ALA A 280 -5.57 -18.20 -0.44
CA ALA A 280 -6.70 -18.11 0.49
C ALA A 280 -8.05 -18.59 -0.11
N GLY A 281 -8.27 -18.43 -1.42
CA GLY A 281 -9.50 -18.91 -2.06
C GLY A 281 -9.74 -20.43 -1.94
N ASN A 282 -8.71 -21.24 -1.66
CA ASN A 282 -8.78 -22.70 -1.67
C ASN A 282 -8.67 -23.32 -0.27
N THR A 283 -9.81 -23.47 0.42
CA THR A 283 -9.87 -24.02 1.78
C THR A 283 -9.20 -25.39 1.91
N GLU A 284 -9.39 -26.29 0.95
CA GLU A 284 -8.83 -27.65 1.01
C GLU A 284 -7.30 -27.64 0.98
N LYS A 285 -6.71 -26.92 0.01
CA LYS A 285 -5.24 -26.82 -0.09
C LYS A 285 -4.65 -26.06 1.10
N VAL A 286 -5.30 -25.00 1.59
CA VAL A 286 -4.86 -24.29 2.81
C VAL A 286 -4.86 -25.22 4.03
N VAL A 287 -5.93 -26.00 4.22
CA VAL A 287 -6.00 -26.96 5.34
C VAL A 287 -4.93 -28.03 5.21
N ALA A 288 -4.65 -28.53 4.00
CA ALA A 288 -3.55 -29.45 3.75
C ALA A 288 -2.18 -28.85 4.13
N LEU A 289 -1.94 -27.56 3.84
CA LEU A 289 -0.74 -26.86 4.27
C LEU A 289 -0.67 -26.76 5.80
N LEU A 290 -1.78 -26.44 6.48
CA LEU A 290 -1.82 -26.37 7.94
C LEU A 290 -1.58 -27.73 8.61
N VAL A 291 -2.16 -28.80 8.08
CA VAL A 291 -1.90 -30.18 8.55
C VAL A 291 -0.45 -30.56 8.32
N SER A 292 0.13 -30.16 7.18
CA SER A 292 1.54 -30.41 6.89
C SER A 292 2.46 -29.66 7.83
N ALA A 293 2.19 -28.37 8.11
CA ALA A 293 2.94 -27.56 9.06
C ALA A 293 2.83 -28.11 10.49
N TRP A 294 1.62 -28.53 10.89
CA TRP A 294 1.38 -29.20 12.16
C TRP A 294 2.23 -30.47 12.31
N ARG A 295 2.23 -31.35 11.30
CA ARG A 295 3.03 -32.57 11.28
C ARG A 295 4.54 -32.31 11.28
N TRP A 296 4.97 -31.33 10.49
CA TRP A 296 6.39 -31.04 10.31
C TRP A 296 7.01 -30.41 11.57
N SER A 297 6.28 -29.51 12.23
CA SER A 297 6.76 -28.82 13.44
C SER A 297 6.96 -29.74 14.64
N SER A 298 6.30 -30.91 14.67
CA SER A 298 6.30 -31.83 15.83
C SER A 298 5.88 -31.16 17.15
N TRP A 299 5.15 -30.04 17.08
CA TRP A 299 4.71 -29.29 18.25
C TRP A 299 3.51 -29.94 18.94
N THR A 300 3.36 -29.66 20.23
CA THR A 300 2.11 -29.96 20.93
C THR A 300 1.00 -29.04 20.46
N ALA A 301 -0.26 -29.47 20.61
CA ALA A 301 -1.43 -28.77 20.09
C ALA A 301 -1.52 -27.33 20.63
N PRO A 302 -1.34 -27.11 21.95
CA PRO A 302 -1.26 -25.78 22.50
C PRO A 302 -0.17 -24.89 21.90
N VAL A 303 1.03 -25.44 21.67
CA VAL A 303 2.15 -24.68 21.11
C VAL A 303 1.84 -24.25 19.68
N PHE A 304 1.38 -25.17 18.84
CA PHE A 304 1.02 -24.83 17.45
C PHE A 304 -0.12 -23.82 17.38
N CYS A 305 -1.21 -24.01 18.12
CA CYS A 305 -2.31 -23.04 18.14
C CYS A 305 -1.83 -21.66 18.63
N THR A 306 -0.93 -21.61 19.61
CA THR A 306 -0.30 -20.35 20.05
C THR A 306 0.49 -19.71 18.92
N GLN A 307 1.36 -20.45 18.24
CA GLN A 307 2.16 -19.93 17.14
C GLN A 307 1.30 -19.49 15.95
N VAL A 308 0.19 -20.18 15.66
CA VAL A 308 -0.80 -19.79 14.65
C VAL A 308 -1.37 -18.41 14.93
N PHE A 309 -1.87 -18.16 16.15
CA PHE A 309 -2.47 -16.86 16.47
C PHE A 309 -1.43 -15.74 16.59
N VAL A 310 -0.28 -16.01 17.22
CA VAL A 310 0.78 -15.02 17.38
C VAL A 310 1.33 -14.62 16.00
N SER A 311 1.60 -15.58 15.11
CA SER A 311 2.08 -15.27 13.75
C SER A 311 1.08 -14.45 12.93
N LEU A 312 -0.23 -14.73 13.02
CA LEU A 312 -1.25 -13.91 12.37
C LEU A 312 -1.23 -12.45 12.85
N PHE A 313 -1.12 -12.22 14.17
CA PHE A 313 -1.08 -10.87 14.72
C PHE A 313 0.24 -10.17 14.39
N THR A 314 1.37 -10.90 14.39
CA THR A 314 2.64 -10.37 13.91
C THR A 314 2.54 -9.93 12.45
N CYS A 315 1.98 -10.75 11.56
CA CYS A 315 1.79 -10.39 10.15
C CYS A 315 0.92 -9.12 9.98
N LEU A 316 -0.14 -8.98 10.77
CA LEU A 316 -0.98 -7.77 10.75
C LEU A 316 -0.17 -6.51 11.11
N THR A 317 0.71 -6.59 12.11
CA THR A 317 1.53 -5.46 12.56
C THR A 317 2.75 -5.15 11.70
N SER A 318 3.23 -6.13 10.93
CA SER A 318 4.46 -6.00 10.14
C SER A 318 4.24 -5.52 8.70
N CYS A 319 3.01 -5.16 8.32
CA CYS A 319 2.67 -4.76 6.95
C CYS A 319 2.82 -3.24 6.75
N PRO A 320 3.77 -2.78 5.91
CA PRO A 320 4.10 -1.35 5.78
C PRO A 320 3.24 -0.58 4.77
N THR A 321 2.39 -1.24 3.96
CA THR A 321 1.67 -0.55 2.88
C THR A 321 0.22 -0.22 3.21
N LEU A 322 -0.23 0.97 2.80
CA LEU A 322 -1.60 1.45 2.97
C LEU A 322 -2.59 0.59 2.13
N GLY A 323 -3.44 -0.17 2.82
CA GLY A 323 -4.47 -1.05 2.24
C GLY A 323 -4.29 -2.54 2.59
N GLU A 324 -3.06 -2.98 2.83
CA GLU A 324 -2.78 -4.34 3.32
C GLU A 324 -3.37 -4.61 4.71
N PRO A 325 -3.37 -3.69 5.70
CA PRO A 325 -3.97 -3.95 7.00
C PRO A 325 -5.47 -4.26 6.94
N ALA A 326 -6.21 -3.60 6.04
CA ALA A 326 -7.62 -3.87 5.83
C ALA A 326 -7.85 -5.25 5.19
N LEU A 327 -6.99 -5.64 4.22
CA LEU A 327 -7.01 -6.98 3.64
C LEU A 327 -6.66 -8.06 4.67
N TRP A 328 -5.65 -7.82 5.51
CA TRP A 328 -5.28 -8.69 6.62
C TRP A 328 -6.41 -8.82 7.64
N ARG A 329 -7.11 -7.72 7.95
CA ARG A 329 -8.30 -7.75 8.79
C ARG A 329 -9.38 -8.63 8.17
N ALA A 330 -9.71 -8.44 6.89
CA ALA A 330 -10.70 -9.26 6.18
C ALA A 330 -10.29 -10.75 6.15
N PHE A 331 -9.02 -11.05 5.95
CA PHE A 331 -8.48 -12.41 5.99
C PHE A 331 -8.57 -13.04 7.38
N ILE A 332 -8.11 -12.35 8.43
CA ILE A 332 -8.07 -12.88 9.80
C ILE A 332 -9.49 -13.04 10.36
N LEU A 333 -10.38 -12.08 10.12
CA LEU A 333 -11.75 -12.15 10.64
C LEU A 333 -12.66 -13.03 9.78
N GLY A 334 -12.52 -12.96 8.45
CA GLY A 334 -13.43 -13.62 7.50
C GLY A 334 -13.01 -15.03 7.07
N ARG A 335 -11.71 -15.37 7.08
CA ARG A 335 -11.21 -16.67 6.56
C ARG A 335 -10.57 -17.57 7.59
N VAL A 336 -9.70 -17.05 8.45
CA VAL A 336 -8.95 -17.87 9.43
C VAL A 336 -9.86 -18.78 10.27
N PRO A 337 -10.99 -18.31 10.84
CA PRO A 337 -11.90 -19.17 11.61
C PRO A 337 -12.40 -20.37 10.79
N SER A 338 -12.69 -20.18 9.50
CA SER A 338 -13.12 -21.26 8.62
C SER A 338 -12.01 -22.29 8.35
N TYR A 339 -10.76 -21.85 8.21
CA TYR A 339 -9.62 -22.76 8.05
C TYR A 339 -9.36 -23.56 9.32
N LEU A 340 -9.42 -22.92 10.49
CA LEU A 340 -9.20 -23.60 11.76
C LEU A 340 -10.30 -24.62 12.04
N ALA A 341 -11.56 -24.32 11.69
CA ALA A 341 -12.67 -25.26 11.83
C ALA A 341 -12.50 -26.48 10.89
N ALA A 342 -12.09 -26.25 9.64
CA ALA A 342 -11.81 -27.33 8.71
C ALA A 342 -10.57 -28.15 9.11
N PHE A 343 -9.50 -27.49 9.58
CA PHE A 343 -8.32 -28.11 10.15
C PHE A 343 -8.65 -28.99 11.36
N GLN A 344 -9.48 -28.50 12.28
CA GLN A 344 -9.93 -29.28 13.43
C GLN A 344 -10.65 -30.55 12.98
N LYS A 345 -11.57 -30.46 12.01
CA LYS A 345 -12.27 -31.63 11.46
C LYS A 345 -11.30 -32.66 10.90
N VAL A 346 -10.33 -32.23 10.09
CA VAL A 346 -9.34 -33.13 9.47
C VAL A 346 -8.46 -33.81 10.51
N VAL A 347 -7.92 -33.05 11.48
CA VAL A 347 -7.05 -33.62 12.53
C VAL A 347 -7.82 -34.57 13.45
N SER A 348 -9.08 -34.27 13.78
CA SER A 348 -9.94 -35.15 14.58
C SER A 348 -10.30 -36.46 13.86
N THR A 349 -10.32 -36.48 12.52
CA THR A 349 -10.55 -37.73 11.75
C THR A 349 -9.30 -38.58 11.57
N ASP A 350 -8.12 -37.97 11.54
CA ASP A 350 -6.86 -38.64 11.17
C ASP A 350 -6.13 -39.26 12.37
N GLN A 351 -6.39 -38.76 13.58
CA GLN A 351 -5.75 -39.25 14.81
C GLN A 351 -6.76 -40.06 15.64
N GLY A 352 -6.58 -41.38 15.72
CA GLY A 352 -7.32 -42.27 16.64
C GLY A 352 -7.11 -41.98 18.14
N LEU A 353 -6.43 -40.88 18.47
CA LEU A 353 -6.23 -40.31 19.81
C LEU A 353 -6.85 -38.91 19.79
N SER A 354 -7.81 -38.66 20.67
CA SER A 354 -8.53 -37.40 20.79
C SER A 354 -7.60 -36.25 21.20
N THR A 355 -6.92 -35.60 20.26
CA THR A 355 -6.22 -34.35 20.53
C THR A 355 -7.26 -33.28 20.84
N ASP A 356 -7.27 -32.76 22.07
CA ASP A 356 -8.19 -31.69 22.47
C ASP A 356 -7.75 -30.34 21.88
N LEU A 357 -8.04 -30.16 20.58
CA LEU A 357 -7.76 -28.93 19.84
C LEU A 357 -8.55 -27.74 20.35
N ARG A 358 -9.72 -27.96 20.96
CA ARG A 358 -10.54 -26.87 21.51
C ARG A 358 -9.84 -26.24 22.72
N THR A 359 -9.29 -27.06 23.62
CA THR A 359 -8.45 -26.56 24.71
C THR A 359 -7.18 -25.89 24.19
N ALA A 360 -6.58 -26.41 23.11
CA ALA A 360 -5.41 -25.80 22.49
C ALA A 360 -5.70 -24.42 21.86
N PHE A 361 -6.83 -24.26 21.16
CA PHE A 361 -7.28 -22.96 20.65
C PHE A 361 -7.51 -21.96 21.77
N ARG A 362 -8.16 -22.39 22.87
CA ARG A 362 -8.35 -21.57 24.07
C ARG A 362 -7.03 -21.10 24.68
N GLN A 363 -6.03 -21.96 24.76
CA GLN A 363 -4.71 -21.59 25.29
C GLN A 363 -3.98 -20.65 24.33
N GLY A 364 -4.01 -20.95 23.03
CA GLY A 364 -3.37 -20.14 22.00
C GLY A 364 -3.93 -18.74 21.90
N ILE A 365 -5.27 -18.58 21.91
CA ILE A 365 -5.89 -17.25 21.83
C ILE A 365 -5.57 -16.43 23.08
N ARG A 366 -5.56 -17.04 24.28
CA ARG A 366 -5.15 -16.34 25.52
C ARG A 366 -3.71 -15.87 25.47
N ALA A 367 -2.81 -16.70 24.95
CA ALA A 367 -1.40 -16.33 24.80
C ALA A 367 -1.23 -15.18 23.81
N ALA A 368 -1.93 -15.23 22.66
CA ALA A 368 -1.90 -14.17 21.66
C ALA A 368 -2.49 -12.85 22.17
N LEU A 369 -3.60 -12.88 22.92
CA LEU A 369 -4.25 -11.67 23.43
C LEU A 369 -3.50 -10.99 24.58
N ARG A 370 -2.56 -11.70 25.23
CA ARG A 370 -1.62 -11.09 26.20
C ARG A 370 -0.53 -10.26 25.53
N ARG A 371 -0.33 -10.40 24.21
CA ARG A 371 0.65 -9.65 23.41
C ARG A 371 0.08 -8.28 23.00
N GLN A 372 -0.07 -7.39 23.97
CA GLN A 372 -0.53 -6.01 23.75
C GLN A 372 0.40 -5.23 22.79
N ASP A 373 1.67 -5.63 22.72
CA ASP A 373 2.66 -5.15 21.76
C ASP A 373 2.27 -5.43 20.30
N LEU A 374 1.42 -6.43 20.03
CA LEU A 374 0.89 -6.74 18.70
C LEU A 374 -0.51 -6.18 18.47
N LEU A 375 -1.36 -6.18 19.51
CA LEU A 375 -2.74 -5.75 19.38
C LEU A 375 -2.88 -4.23 19.17
N VAL A 376 -2.18 -3.42 19.97
CA VAL A 376 -2.31 -1.95 19.91
C VAL A 376 -1.84 -1.40 18.56
N PRO A 377 -0.67 -1.80 18.01
CA PRO A 377 -0.29 -1.37 16.67
C PRO A 377 -1.22 -1.90 15.59
N GLY A 378 -1.72 -3.15 15.73
CA GLY A 378 -2.65 -3.74 14.79
C GLY A 378 -3.97 -2.96 14.67
N ASP A 379 -4.58 -2.61 15.80
CA ASP A 379 -5.79 -1.76 15.84
C ASP A 379 -5.52 -0.37 15.26
N HIS A 380 -4.34 0.20 15.51
CA HIS A 380 -3.93 1.49 14.95
C HIS A 380 -3.82 1.44 13.41
N PHE A 381 -3.10 0.46 12.86
CA PHE A 381 -2.97 0.27 11.41
C PHE A 381 -4.31 0.01 10.72
N ILE A 382 -5.18 -0.78 11.36
CA ILE A 382 -6.54 -1.02 10.87
C ILE A 382 -7.36 0.27 10.84
N SER A 383 -7.28 1.09 11.90
CA SER A 383 -8.02 2.34 11.99
C SER A 383 -7.57 3.34 10.92
N GLN A 384 -6.26 3.46 10.71
CA GLN A 384 -5.69 4.25 9.62
C GLN A 384 -6.14 3.74 8.25
N ALA A 385 -6.09 2.42 8.00
CA ALA A 385 -6.45 1.84 6.71
C ALA A 385 -7.95 1.93 6.37
N THR A 386 -8.82 2.03 7.39
CA THR A 386 -10.28 2.11 7.23
C THR A 386 -10.81 3.55 7.22
N GLY A 387 -9.94 4.55 7.37
CA GLY A 387 -10.32 5.96 7.45
C GLY A 387 -11.13 6.31 8.70
N SER A 388 -11.02 5.48 9.75
CA SER A 388 -11.70 5.67 11.02
C SER A 388 -10.88 6.62 11.89
N ASN A 389 -11.41 7.82 12.17
CA ASN A 389 -10.80 8.74 13.13
C ASN A 389 -10.91 8.11 14.53
N GLY A 390 -9.80 7.58 15.02
CA GLY A 390 -9.68 6.65 16.15
C GLY A 390 -10.06 7.15 17.55
N ALA A 391 -11.05 8.04 17.68
CA ALA A 391 -11.54 8.49 18.99
C ALA A 391 -13.07 8.69 19.08
N SER A 392 -13.84 8.67 17.99
CA SER A 392 -15.27 9.06 18.03
C SER A 392 -16.27 8.07 17.46
N ASP A 393 -15.86 7.09 16.66
CA ASP A 393 -16.75 6.00 16.25
C ASP A 393 -16.57 4.84 17.22
N GLY A 394 -17.67 4.34 17.81
CA GLY A 394 -17.71 3.22 18.76
C GLY A 394 -17.28 1.87 18.17
N GLN A 395 -16.18 1.82 17.42
CA GLN A 395 -15.63 0.62 16.82
C GLN A 395 -15.18 -0.35 17.90
N THR A 396 -15.73 -1.55 17.83
CA THR A 396 -15.28 -2.69 18.62
C THR A 396 -13.84 -3.05 18.23
N SER A 397 -12.98 -3.28 19.22
CA SER A 397 -11.57 -3.64 19.00
C SER A 397 -11.44 -4.87 18.09
N PHE A 398 -10.40 -4.92 17.26
CA PHE A 398 -10.13 -6.04 16.35
C PHE A 398 -10.13 -7.38 17.09
N ALA A 399 -9.46 -7.41 18.24
CA ALA A 399 -9.38 -8.60 19.09
C ALA A 399 -10.77 -9.09 19.56
N ARG A 400 -11.68 -8.17 19.90
CA ARG A 400 -13.06 -8.52 20.27
C ARG A 400 -13.82 -9.13 19.09
N LYS A 401 -13.73 -8.52 17.91
CA LYS A 401 -14.33 -9.07 16.68
C LYS A 401 -13.76 -10.45 16.34
N PHE A 402 -12.45 -10.65 16.49
CA PHE A 402 -11.82 -11.94 16.22
C PHE A 402 -12.31 -13.04 17.15
N VAL A 403 -12.39 -12.76 18.45
CA VAL A 403 -12.95 -13.71 19.45
C VAL A 403 -14.40 -14.06 19.11
N GLN A 404 -15.22 -13.09 18.71
CA GLN A 404 -16.60 -13.34 18.27
C GLN A 404 -16.66 -14.24 17.02
N GLN A 405 -15.76 -14.06 16.05
CA GLN A 405 -15.73 -14.91 14.86
C GLN A 405 -15.26 -16.35 15.19
N LEU A 406 -14.32 -16.52 16.12
CA LEU A 406 -13.94 -17.85 16.61
C LEU A 406 -15.08 -18.56 17.33
N LEU A 407 -15.88 -17.82 18.12
CA LEU A 407 -17.09 -18.33 18.76
C LEU A 407 -18.13 -18.78 17.70
N LYS A 408 -18.40 -17.93 16.69
CA LYS A 408 -19.32 -18.26 15.58
C LYS A 408 -18.88 -19.51 14.80
N ALA A 409 -17.58 -19.75 14.69
CA ALA A 409 -17.00 -20.93 14.06
C ALA A 409 -16.98 -22.18 14.96
N ASP A 410 -17.52 -22.11 16.18
CA ASP A 410 -17.54 -23.18 17.19
C ASP A 410 -16.13 -23.67 17.61
N LEU A 411 -15.12 -22.81 17.46
CA LEU A 411 -13.72 -23.10 17.82
C LEU A 411 -13.42 -22.86 19.30
N ILE A 412 -14.20 -21.99 19.94
CA ILE A 412 -14.09 -21.64 21.36
C ILE A 412 -15.48 -21.59 22.01
N GLU A 413 -15.52 -21.70 23.33
CA GLU A 413 -16.75 -21.66 24.12
C GLU A 413 -17.07 -20.26 24.63
N GLN A 414 -18.34 -19.98 24.93
CA GLN A 414 -18.80 -18.70 25.50
C GLN A 414 -18.06 -18.32 26.79
N THR A 415 -17.68 -19.31 27.59
CA THR A 415 -16.88 -19.15 28.82
C THR A 415 -15.54 -18.48 28.54
N VAL A 416 -14.90 -18.82 27.41
CA VAL A 416 -13.62 -18.23 26.99
C VAL A 416 -13.78 -16.76 26.64
N VAL A 417 -14.90 -16.39 26.02
CA VAL A 417 -15.20 -15.00 25.69
C VAL A 417 -15.29 -14.16 26.97
N GLN A 418 -16.04 -14.64 27.97
CA GLN A 418 -16.19 -13.97 29.27
C GLN A 418 -14.86 -13.83 30.03
N GLU A 419 -13.97 -14.83 29.93
CA GLU A 419 -12.65 -14.77 30.57
C GLU A 419 -11.68 -13.78 29.90
N VAL A 420 -11.84 -13.57 28.60
CA VAL A 420 -10.96 -12.73 27.78
C VAL A 420 -11.45 -11.30 27.70
N GLU A 421 -12.75 -11.06 27.84
CA GLU A 421 -13.38 -9.75 27.77
C GLU A 421 -12.72 -8.67 28.67
N PRO A 422 -12.28 -8.96 29.91
CA PRO A 422 -11.53 -8.00 30.73
C PRO A 422 -10.19 -7.55 30.13
N LEU A 423 -9.57 -8.36 29.28
CA LEU A 423 -8.30 -8.06 28.61
C LEU A 423 -8.46 -7.13 27.39
N LEU A 424 -9.70 -6.91 26.94
CA LEU A 424 -10.02 -6.22 25.68
C LEU A 424 -10.50 -4.76 25.87
N GLY A 425 -10.48 -4.24 27.11
CA GLY A 425 -10.90 -2.87 27.43
C GLY A 425 -12.42 -2.65 27.43
N PRO A 426 -12.91 -1.44 27.75
CA PRO A 426 -14.34 -1.15 27.85
C PRO A 426 -15.07 -1.39 26.52
N SER A 427 -16.25 -2.00 26.59
CA SER A 427 -17.14 -2.12 25.43
C SER A 427 -17.78 -0.75 25.15
N ALA A 428 -17.70 -0.28 23.90
CA ALA A 428 -18.68 0.70 23.44
C ALA A 428 -20.09 0.12 23.69
N PRO A 429 -21.09 0.95 24.06
CA PRO A 429 -22.46 0.46 24.18
C PRO A 429 -22.80 -0.25 22.88
N ALA A 430 -23.40 -1.43 23.00
CA ALA A 430 -23.91 -2.18 21.86
C ALA A 430 -25.01 -1.34 21.20
N HIS A 431 -24.63 -0.38 20.37
CA HIS A 431 -25.42 -0.10 19.20
C HIS A 431 -25.45 -1.41 18.47
N GLU A 432 -26.63 -2.02 18.53
CA GLU A 432 -27.05 -3.12 17.69
C GLU A 432 -26.27 -3.00 16.39
N SER A 433 -25.35 -3.94 16.19
CA SER A 433 -24.99 -4.29 14.82
C SER A 433 -26.33 -4.73 14.29
N GLN A 434 -27.09 -3.79 13.70
CA GLN A 434 -28.28 -4.11 12.97
C GLN A 434 -27.83 -5.24 12.09
N ASP A 435 -28.40 -6.42 12.36
CA ASP A 435 -28.36 -7.54 11.48
C ASP A 435 -28.74 -6.96 10.11
N MET A 436 -27.74 -6.64 9.29
CA MET A 436 -27.85 -6.64 7.85
C MET A 436 -27.99 -8.11 7.44
N ASN A 437 -28.97 -8.78 8.06
CA ASN A 437 -29.70 -9.92 7.52
C ASN A 437 -30.77 -9.37 6.56
N VAL A 438 -30.48 -8.23 5.92
CA VAL A 438 -30.95 -7.95 4.57
C VAL A 438 -30.51 -9.14 3.76
N ASP A 439 -31.44 -9.76 3.05
CA ASP A 439 -31.12 -10.85 2.13
C ASP A 439 -30.12 -10.31 1.10
N LEU A 440 -28.83 -10.52 1.39
CA LEU A 440 -27.71 -10.05 0.57
C LEU A 440 -27.87 -10.53 -0.87
N THR A 441 -28.53 -11.68 -1.06
CA THR A 441 -28.89 -12.23 -2.37
C THR A 441 -29.84 -11.30 -3.10
N CYS A 442 -30.94 -10.89 -2.44
CA CYS A 442 -31.96 -10.02 -3.02
C CYS A 442 -31.42 -8.60 -3.28
N ASP A 443 -30.68 -8.01 -2.34
CA ASP A 443 -30.05 -6.70 -2.52
C ASP A 443 -28.98 -6.73 -3.62
N PHE A 444 -28.18 -7.79 -3.71
CA PHE A 444 -27.19 -7.97 -4.78
C PHE A 444 -27.84 -8.06 -6.15
N ASP A 445 -28.88 -8.88 -6.28
CA ASP A 445 -29.56 -9.10 -7.56
C ASP A 445 -30.33 -7.85 -8.01
N VAL A 446 -30.96 -7.13 -7.09
CA VAL A 446 -31.63 -5.85 -7.37
C VAL A 446 -30.63 -4.80 -7.84
N ARG A 447 -29.46 -4.69 -7.18
CA ARG A 447 -28.40 -3.75 -7.55
C ARG A 447 -27.71 -4.10 -8.86
N LEU A 448 -27.64 -5.38 -9.22
CA LEU A 448 -27.09 -5.80 -10.50
C LEU A 448 -28.07 -5.54 -11.66
N ALA A 449 -29.38 -5.69 -11.39
CA ALA A 449 -30.45 -5.48 -12.36
C ALA A 449 -30.76 -4.00 -12.62
N GLN A 450 -30.84 -3.19 -11.56
CA GLN A 450 -30.97 -1.73 -11.67
C GLN A 450 -29.62 -1.18 -12.08
N ASP A 451 -29.49 -0.58 -13.26
CA ASP A 451 -28.24 0.05 -13.75
C ASP A 451 -27.69 1.00 -12.67
N PRO A 452 -26.78 0.54 -11.79
CA PRO A 452 -26.52 1.25 -10.57
C PRO A 452 -25.50 2.32 -10.89
N ASP A 453 -25.70 3.54 -10.39
CA ASP A 453 -24.63 4.52 -10.39
C ASP A 453 -23.39 3.86 -9.74
N LEU A 454 -22.28 3.79 -10.48
CA LEU A 454 -21.05 3.14 -10.03
C LEU A 454 -20.61 3.68 -8.66
N LEU A 455 -20.92 4.94 -8.37
CA LEU A 455 -20.65 5.58 -7.09
C LEU A 455 -21.47 4.97 -5.94
N GLU A 456 -22.75 4.66 -6.17
CA GLU A 456 -23.60 3.98 -5.18
C GLU A 456 -23.16 2.53 -4.97
N ALA A 457 -22.84 1.82 -6.05
CA ALA A 457 -22.32 0.45 -5.98
C ALA A 457 -21.01 0.38 -5.19
N ASN A 458 -20.11 1.36 -5.38
CA ASN A 458 -18.88 1.48 -4.60
C ASN A 458 -19.16 1.73 -3.12
N HIS A 459 -20.09 2.62 -2.77
CA HIS A 459 -20.46 2.86 -1.37
C HIS A 459 -21.07 1.62 -0.70
N TRP A 460 -21.86 0.85 -1.42
CA TRP A 460 -22.40 -0.42 -0.94
C TRP A 460 -21.29 -1.46 -0.71
N LEU A 461 -20.32 -1.56 -1.62
CA LEU A 461 -19.14 -2.40 -1.42
C LEU A 461 -18.25 -1.94 -0.26
N ASP A 462 -18.08 -0.63 -0.07
CA ASP A 462 -17.36 -0.07 1.09
C ASP A 462 -18.03 -0.46 2.42
N ARG A 463 -19.36 -0.52 2.44
CA ARG A 463 -20.12 -1.02 3.60
C ARG A 463 -19.88 -2.51 3.82
N ILE A 464 -19.93 -3.33 2.77
CA ILE A 464 -19.67 -4.78 2.87
C ILE A 464 -18.22 -5.03 3.30
N TRP A 465 -17.26 -4.28 2.77
CA TRP A 465 -15.86 -4.38 3.15
C TRP A 465 -15.66 -4.19 4.66
N LYS A 466 -16.45 -3.31 5.29
CA LYS A 466 -16.44 -3.06 6.74
C LYS A 466 -17.20 -4.12 7.57
N ASP A 467 -18.13 -4.87 6.96
CA ASP A 467 -18.88 -5.94 7.62
C ASP A 467 -18.32 -7.33 7.27
N GLU A 468 -17.56 -7.89 8.21
CA GLU A 468 -16.85 -9.15 8.01
C GLU A 468 -17.78 -10.36 7.82
N ASN A 469 -19.03 -10.28 8.28
CA ASN A 469 -19.99 -11.39 8.11
C ASN A 469 -20.52 -11.48 6.66
N SER A 470 -20.51 -10.36 5.94
CA SER A 470 -21.00 -10.26 4.57
C SER A 470 -19.99 -10.74 3.52
N HIS A 471 -18.71 -10.90 3.89
CA HIS A 471 -17.63 -11.21 2.94
C HIS A 471 -17.82 -12.58 2.25
N ARG A 472 -18.10 -13.62 3.04
CA ARG A 472 -18.29 -14.98 2.52
C ARG A 472 -19.56 -15.12 1.67
N PRO A 473 -20.75 -14.65 2.12
CA PRO A 473 -21.95 -14.64 1.28
C PRO A 473 -21.74 -13.90 -0.04
N LEU A 474 -21.14 -12.70 -0.02
CA LEU A 474 -20.86 -11.94 -1.24
C LEU A 474 -19.99 -12.74 -2.21
N ALA A 475 -18.88 -13.29 -1.75
CA ALA A 475 -17.98 -14.05 -2.63
C ALA A 475 -18.66 -15.30 -3.22
N ALA A 476 -19.51 -15.98 -2.44
CA ALA A 476 -20.30 -17.11 -2.93
C ALA A 476 -21.33 -16.68 -3.99
N LEU A 477 -21.98 -15.53 -3.80
CA LEU A 477 -22.90 -14.95 -4.79
C LEU A 477 -22.19 -14.60 -6.09
N VAL A 478 -21.01 -13.97 -6.01
CA VAL A 478 -20.19 -13.66 -7.18
C VAL A 478 -19.82 -14.94 -7.94
N LEU A 479 -19.30 -15.96 -7.27
CA LEU A 479 -18.96 -17.23 -7.91
C LEU A 479 -20.16 -17.88 -8.59
N LYS A 480 -21.30 -17.95 -7.88
CA LYS A 480 -22.54 -18.50 -8.43
C LYS A 480 -23.01 -17.74 -9.67
N ARG A 481 -22.87 -16.42 -9.68
CA ARG A 481 -23.24 -15.58 -10.82
C ARG A 481 -22.30 -15.77 -12.01
N PHE A 482 -21.00 -15.97 -11.79
CA PHE A 482 -20.07 -16.34 -12.84
C PHE A 482 -20.45 -17.69 -13.48
N GLU A 483 -20.74 -18.69 -12.67
CA GLU A 483 -21.17 -20.02 -13.12
C GLU A 483 -22.50 -19.99 -13.91
N LEU A 484 -23.48 -19.22 -13.43
CA LEU A 484 -24.75 -19.06 -14.13
C LEU A 484 -24.58 -18.27 -15.43
N SER A 485 -23.78 -17.21 -15.42
CA SER A 485 -23.62 -16.35 -16.60
C SER A 485 -22.84 -17.02 -17.71
N SER A 486 -21.88 -17.90 -17.39
CA SER A 486 -21.14 -18.67 -18.41
C SER A 486 -22.02 -19.64 -19.20
N THR A 487 -23.24 -19.92 -18.75
CA THR A 487 -24.20 -20.81 -19.43
C THR A 487 -25.51 -20.10 -19.85
N GLY A 488 -25.84 -18.98 -19.21
CA GLY A 488 -27.14 -18.30 -19.36
C GLY A 488 -27.24 -17.31 -20.52
N GLY A 489 -26.13 -16.91 -21.13
CA GLY A 489 -26.10 -16.00 -22.29
C GLY A 489 -26.47 -14.53 -21.99
N ASP A 490 -26.82 -14.19 -20.75
CA ASP A 490 -27.20 -12.83 -20.36
C ASP A 490 -25.95 -11.95 -20.11
N VAL A 491 -25.59 -11.18 -21.14
CA VAL A 491 -24.35 -10.38 -21.18
C VAL A 491 -24.39 -9.17 -20.26
N GLU A 492 -25.55 -8.56 -20.04
CA GLU A 492 -25.66 -7.28 -19.36
C GLU A 492 -25.37 -7.36 -17.85
N PRO A 493 -26.04 -8.20 -17.05
CA PRO A 493 -25.73 -8.33 -15.63
C PRO A 493 -24.32 -8.90 -15.42
N PHE A 494 -23.83 -9.74 -16.35
CA PHE A 494 -22.49 -10.30 -16.25
C PHE A 494 -21.41 -9.25 -16.51
N GLY A 495 -21.56 -8.45 -17.56
CA GLY A 495 -20.68 -7.32 -17.86
C GLY A 495 -20.63 -6.30 -16.72
N ARG A 496 -21.77 -5.94 -16.13
CA ARG A 496 -21.83 -5.06 -14.94
C ARG A 496 -21.12 -5.65 -13.73
N LEU A 497 -21.27 -6.96 -13.49
CA LEU A 497 -20.57 -7.64 -12.40
C LEU A 497 -19.04 -7.61 -12.61
N CYS A 498 -18.59 -7.91 -13.83
CA CYS A 498 -17.18 -7.80 -14.21
C CYS A 498 -16.67 -6.37 -14.01
N GLN A 499 -17.43 -5.36 -14.45
CA GLN A 499 -17.13 -3.94 -14.24
C GLN A 499 -16.95 -3.59 -12.77
N LEU A 500 -17.88 -4.01 -11.92
CA LEU A 500 -17.81 -3.78 -10.48
C LEU A 500 -16.53 -4.37 -9.87
N LEU A 501 -16.12 -5.57 -10.32
CA LEU A 501 -14.95 -6.27 -9.78
C LEU A 501 -13.61 -5.62 -10.19
N TYR A 502 -13.49 -5.06 -11.40
CA TYR A 502 -12.24 -4.42 -11.84
C TYR A 502 -12.15 -2.93 -11.51
N THR A 503 -13.30 -2.25 -11.32
CA THR A 503 -13.33 -0.81 -10.98
C THR A 503 -13.19 -0.56 -9.49
N HIS A 504 -13.84 -1.36 -8.64
CA HIS A 504 -13.75 -1.19 -7.19
C HIS A 504 -12.47 -1.81 -6.61
N ARG A 505 -11.66 -0.99 -5.94
CA ARG A 505 -10.30 -1.33 -5.46
C ARG A 505 -10.22 -2.63 -4.66
N PHE A 506 -11.23 -2.92 -3.82
CA PHE A 506 -11.20 -4.03 -2.87
C PHE A 506 -12.16 -5.18 -3.23
N ALA A 507 -12.98 -5.04 -4.27
CA ALA A 507 -14.04 -6.02 -4.55
C ALA A 507 -13.44 -7.38 -4.90
N LEU A 508 -12.54 -7.39 -5.88
CA LEU A 508 -11.85 -8.60 -6.30
C LEU A 508 -10.91 -9.14 -5.21
N ASP A 509 -10.35 -8.27 -4.37
CA ASP A 509 -9.53 -8.70 -3.23
C ASP A 509 -10.37 -9.49 -2.21
N LEU A 510 -11.54 -8.98 -1.84
CA LEU A 510 -12.48 -9.68 -0.96
C LEU A 510 -12.88 -11.03 -1.55
N VAL A 511 -13.28 -11.06 -2.83
CA VAL A 511 -13.67 -12.32 -3.48
C VAL A 511 -12.51 -13.31 -3.51
N SER A 512 -11.29 -12.86 -3.83
CA SER A 512 -10.09 -13.71 -3.90
C SER A 512 -9.68 -14.34 -2.57
N LEU A 513 -10.16 -13.81 -1.43
CA LEU A 513 -9.94 -14.44 -0.14
C LEU A 513 -10.81 -15.68 0.05
N HIS A 514 -11.97 -15.75 -0.59
CA HIS A 514 -13.01 -16.76 -0.35
C HIS A 514 -13.20 -17.73 -1.52
N VAL A 515 -12.84 -17.32 -2.74
CA VAL A 515 -13.07 -18.05 -3.99
C VAL A 515 -11.77 -18.16 -4.76
N LYS A 516 -11.57 -19.29 -5.45
CA LYS A 516 -10.46 -19.47 -6.40
C LYS A 516 -10.64 -18.53 -7.58
N VAL A 517 -9.72 -17.60 -7.76
CA VAL A 517 -9.81 -16.61 -8.85
C VAL A 517 -9.68 -17.28 -10.22
N SER A 518 -8.91 -18.38 -10.31
CA SER A 518 -8.83 -19.19 -11.53
C SER A 518 -10.20 -19.71 -12.01
N ASP A 519 -11.12 -20.00 -11.09
CA ASP A 519 -12.48 -20.41 -11.44
C ASP A 519 -13.27 -19.26 -12.07
N LEU A 520 -13.10 -18.02 -11.57
CA LEU A 520 -13.75 -16.84 -12.15
C LEU A 520 -13.21 -16.53 -13.55
N VAL A 521 -11.89 -16.65 -13.73
CA VAL A 521 -11.24 -16.52 -15.04
C VAL A 521 -11.77 -17.58 -16.00
N PHE A 522 -11.86 -18.84 -15.56
CA PHE A 522 -12.42 -19.93 -16.36
C PHE A 522 -13.85 -19.64 -16.82
N TYR A 523 -14.75 -19.21 -15.92
CA TYR A 523 -16.14 -18.93 -16.28
C TYR A 523 -16.28 -17.73 -17.23
N ALA A 524 -15.46 -16.68 -17.03
CA ALA A 524 -15.44 -15.55 -17.95
C ALA A 524 -14.91 -15.92 -19.34
N LEU A 525 -13.89 -16.78 -19.44
CA LEU A 525 -13.42 -17.30 -20.72
C LEU A 525 -14.47 -18.20 -21.39
N SER A 526 -15.11 -19.08 -20.62
CA SER A 526 -16.21 -19.92 -21.11
C SER A 526 -17.37 -19.08 -21.64
N PHE A 527 -17.66 -17.95 -21.01
CA PHE A 527 -18.66 -17.01 -21.51
C PHE A 527 -18.25 -16.39 -22.85
N LEU A 528 -17.01 -15.92 -22.98
CA LEU A 528 -16.52 -15.32 -24.23
C LEU A 528 -16.52 -16.31 -25.39
N GLU A 529 -16.14 -17.56 -25.17
CA GLU A 529 -16.16 -18.60 -26.19
C GLU A 529 -17.59 -18.92 -26.67
N ALA A 530 -18.57 -18.83 -25.77
CA ALA A 530 -19.96 -19.13 -26.06
C ALA A 530 -20.79 -17.92 -26.50
N TYR A 531 -20.23 -16.70 -26.43
CA TYR A 531 -20.96 -15.47 -26.71
C TYR A 531 -21.21 -15.29 -28.21
N ASP A 532 -22.48 -15.10 -28.57
CA ASP A 532 -22.92 -14.81 -29.92
C ASP A 532 -23.68 -13.47 -29.95
N CYS A 533 -23.13 -12.50 -30.68
CA CYS A 533 -23.71 -11.17 -30.83
C CYS A 533 -25.06 -11.19 -31.56
N GLU A 534 -25.37 -12.24 -32.33
CA GLU A 534 -26.67 -12.38 -32.99
C GLU A 534 -27.83 -12.57 -32.01
N SER A 535 -27.55 -13.08 -30.80
CA SER A 535 -28.54 -13.28 -29.74
C SER A 535 -28.97 -11.99 -29.02
N VAL A 536 -28.28 -10.88 -29.26
CA VAL A 536 -28.50 -9.61 -28.56
C VAL A 536 -29.33 -8.63 -29.40
N GLY A 537 -30.35 -8.03 -28.76
CA GLY A 537 -31.25 -7.07 -29.40
C GLY A 537 -30.56 -5.77 -29.81
N ASP A 538 -29.65 -5.27 -28.96
CA ASP A 538 -28.82 -4.08 -29.21
C ASP A 538 -27.32 -4.46 -29.19
N PRO A 539 -26.68 -4.59 -30.36
CA PRO A 539 -25.26 -4.94 -30.48
C PRO A 539 -24.32 -3.96 -29.79
N GLN A 540 -24.65 -2.67 -29.73
CA GLN A 540 -23.76 -1.67 -29.13
C GLN A 540 -23.68 -1.87 -27.62
N THR A 541 -24.82 -2.04 -26.96
CA THR A 541 -24.87 -2.38 -25.53
C THR A 541 -24.23 -3.73 -25.26
N GLY A 542 -24.50 -4.75 -26.09
CA GLY A 542 -23.90 -6.07 -25.97
C GLY A 542 -22.36 -6.03 -26.00
N VAL A 543 -21.79 -5.37 -27.01
CA VAL A 543 -20.33 -5.24 -27.16
C VAL A 543 -19.70 -4.44 -26.02
N SER A 544 -20.37 -3.40 -25.53
CA SER A 544 -19.89 -2.66 -24.35
C SER A 544 -19.78 -3.56 -23.12
N GLN A 545 -20.79 -4.42 -22.89
CA GLN A 545 -20.81 -5.33 -21.75
C GLN A 545 -19.82 -6.49 -21.89
N VAL A 546 -19.63 -7.04 -23.11
CA VAL A 546 -18.52 -7.96 -23.40
C VAL A 546 -17.17 -7.31 -23.14
N GLY A 547 -17.01 -6.03 -23.49
CA GLY A 547 -15.83 -5.24 -23.18
C GLY A 547 -15.50 -5.24 -21.68
N ASN A 548 -16.51 -5.13 -20.82
CA ASN A 548 -16.33 -5.22 -19.37
C ASN A 548 -15.81 -6.60 -18.92
N VAL A 549 -16.24 -7.68 -19.57
CA VAL A 549 -15.75 -9.05 -19.31
C VAL A 549 -14.28 -9.19 -19.73
N VAL A 550 -13.91 -8.69 -20.90
CA VAL A 550 -12.52 -8.68 -21.39
C VAL A 550 -11.62 -7.86 -20.47
N LEU A 551 -12.06 -6.66 -20.07
CA LEU A 551 -11.32 -5.81 -19.14
C LEU A 551 -11.13 -6.48 -17.77
N PHE A 552 -12.16 -7.17 -17.27
CA PHE A 552 -12.06 -7.97 -16.05
C PHE A 552 -10.99 -9.06 -16.17
N LEU A 553 -10.96 -9.80 -17.28
CA LEU A 553 -9.96 -10.86 -17.50
C LEU A 553 -8.54 -10.28 -17.53
N GLN A 554 -8.31 -9.25 -18.34
CA GLN A 554 -7.00 -8.58 -18.43
C GLN A 554 -6.55 -8.04 -17.07
N TYR A 555 -7.44 -7.32 -16.38
CA TYR A 555 -7.19 -6.79 -15.06
C TYR A 555 -6.83 -7.88 -14.06
N THR A 556 -7.60 -8.97 -14.02
CA THR A 556 -7.42 -10.08 -13.08
C THR A 556 -6.10 -10.80 -13.32
N ILE A 557 -5.78 -11.11 -14.58
CA ILE A 557 -4.53 -11.79 -14.98
C ILE A 557 -3.31 -10.95 -14.57
N ILE A 558 -3.34 -9.64 -14.86
CA ILE A 558 -2.23 -8.73 -14.55
C ILE A 558 -2.12 -8.51 -13.03
N ARG A 559 -3.24 -8.20 -12.35
CA ARG A 559 -3.26 -7.91 -10.91
C ARG A 559 -2.73 -9.06 -10.07
N PHE A 560 -3.06 -10.29 -10.43
CA PHE A 560 -2.64 -11.48 -9.69
C PHE A 560 -1.43 -12.21 -10.28
N GLN A 561 -0.86 -11.71 -11.38
CA GLN A 561 0.32 -12.26 -12.03
C GLN A 561 0.16 -13.76 -12.33
N PHE A 562 -0.91 -14.11 -13.05
CA PHE A 562 -1.12 -15.48 -13.51
C PHE A 562 -0.07 -15.82 -14.58
N GLU A 563 0.79 -16.79 -14.27
CA GLU A 563 1.78 -17.34 -15.22
C GLU A 563 1.11 -18.30 -16.21
N GLU A 564 0.07 -19.01 -15.76
CA GLU A 564 -0.73 -19.94 -16.57
C GLU A 564 -1.46 -19.23 -17.70
N GLU A 565 -1.39 -19.81 -18.89
CA GLU A 565 -2.10 -19.32 -20.08
C GLU A 565 -3.34 -20.16 -20.41
N VAL A 566 -3.54 -21.27 -19.70
CA VAL A 566 -4.64 -22.22 -19.93
C VAL A 566 -5.33 -22.49 -18.60
N PHE A 567 -6.62 -22.19 -18.53
CA PHE A 567 -7.46 -22.38 -17.36
C PHE A 567 -8.35 -23.60 -17.59
N THR A 568 -8.28 -24.59 -16.69
CA THR A 568 -8.99 -25.86 -16.85
C THR A 568 -9.94 -26.13 -15.69
N LYS A 569 -11.19 -26.47 -16.00
CA LYS A 569 -12.20 -26.88 -15.03
C LYS A 569 -13.22 -27.82 -15.69
N ASP A 570 -13.68 -28.83 -14.95
CA ASP A 570 -14.67 -29.82 -15.40
C ASP A 570 -14.35 -30.49 -16.77
N GLY A 571 -13.06 -30.64 -17.08
CA GLY A 571 -12.56 -31.25 -18.32
C GLY A 571 -12.52 -30.32 -19.53
N GLN A 572 -12.92 -29.06 -19.38
CA GLN A 572 -12.78 -28.01 -20.40
C GLN A 572 -11.57 -27.13 -20.10
N SER A 573 -10.94 -26.61 -21.16
CA SER A 573 -9.75 -25.76 -21.06
C SER A 573 -9.87 -24.58 -22.00
N PHE A 574 -9.62 -23.37 -21.49
CA PHE A 574 -9.63 -22.13 -22.27
C PHE A 574 -8.29 -21.42 -22.17
N SER A 575 -7.86 -20.79 -23.27
CA SER A 575 -6.58 -20.08 -23.32
C SER A 575 -6.76 -18.56 -23.23
N THR A 576 -5.84 -17.90 -22.53
CA THR A 576 -5.77 -16.43 -22.43
C THR A 576 -4.73 -15.83 -23.38
N THR A 577 -4.17 -16.60 -24.31
CA THR A 577 -3.14 -16.12 -25.24
C THR A 577 -3.61 -14.92 -26.02
N PHE A 578 -4.83 -14.94 -26.55
CA PHE A 578 -5.41 -13.82 -27.32
C PHE A 578 -5.44 -12.49 -26.54
N LEU A 579 -5.59 -12.52 -25.21
CA LEU A 579 -5.58 -11.31 -24.37
C LEU A 579 -4.19 -10.68 -24.24
N ARG A 580 -3.12 -11.44 -24.52
CA ARG A 580 -1.72 -10.99 -24.44
C ARG A 580 -1.20 -10.39 -25.75
N HIS A 581 -1.91 -10.55 -26.87
CA HIS A 581 -1.48 -10.03 -28.18
C HIS A 581 -1.92 -8.57 -28.43
N THR A 582 -2.21 -7.80 -27.38
CA THR A 582 -2.68 -6.41 -27.53
C THR A 582 -1.60 -5.44 -28.04
N ASP A 583 -0.32 -5.83 -27.94
CA ASP A 583 0.85 -5.07 -28.36
C ASP A 583 1.54 -5.65 -29.60
N GLU A 584 1.11 -6.82 -30.07
CA GLU A 584 1.66 -7.47 -31.26
C GLU A 584 0.92 -7.00 -32.52
N VAL A 585 1.66 -6.36 -33.44
CA VAL A 585 1.12 -5.94 -34.74
C VAL A 585 1.20 -7.13 -35.69
N LEU A 586 0.08 -7.82 -35.86
CA LEU A 586 -0.04 -8.89 -36.84
C LEU A 586 -0.27 -8.32 -38.25
N PRO A 587 0.47 -8.80 -39.27
CA PRO A 587 0.22 -8.43 -40.65
C PRO A 587 -1.17 -8.92 -41.09
N ILE A 588 -1.92 -8.10 -41.84
CA ILE A 588 -3.27 -8.47 -42.28
C ILE A 588 -3.26 -9.72 -43.17
N GLU A 589 -2.15 -9.96 -43.86
CA GLU A 589 -1.93 -11.13 -44.70
C GLU A 589 -1.85 -12.44 -43.92
N SER A 590 -1.61 -12.39 -42.60
CA SER A 590 -1.66 -13.58 -41.73
C SER A 590 -3.04 -13.84 -41.12
N ALA A 591 -3.99 -12.93 -41.30
CA ALA A 591 -5.35 -13.07 -40.78
C ALA A 591 -6.18 -14.03 -41.64
N GLN A 592 -7.12 -14.73 -41.03
CA GLN A 592 -8.07 -15.57 -41.76
C GLN A 592 -9.04 -14.71 -42.57
N LEU A 593 -9.63 -15.27 -43.63
CA LEU A 593 -10.58 -14.57 -44.50
C LEU A 593 -11.70 -13.79 -43.74
N PRO A 594 -12.37 -14.35 -42.71
CA PRO A 594 -13.36 -13.60 -41.93
C PRO A 594 -12.75 -12.46 -41.09
N GLU A 595 -11.56 -12.66 -40.53
CA GLU A 595 -10.83 -11.64 -39.76
C GLU A 595 -10.38 -10.48 -40.66
N THR A 596 -9.92 -10.77 -41.88
CA THR A 596 -9.59 -9.76 -42.89
C THR A 596 -10.80 -8.93 -43.28
N ALA A 597 -11.97 -9.57 -43.45
CA ALA A 597 -13.22 -8.87 -43.75
C ALA A 597 -13.65 -7.96 -42.58
N ALA A 598 -13.62 -8.47 -41.35
CA ALA A 598 -13.91 -7.68 -40.15
C ALA A 598 -12.93 -6.50 -40.00
N PHE A 599 -11.63 -6.72 -40.23
CA PHE A 599 -10.62 -5.65 -40.21
C PHE A 599 -10.93 -4.55 -41.21
N HIS A 600 -11.25 -4.88 -42.47
CA HIS A 600 -11.56 -3.87 -43.48
C HIS A 600 -12.84 -3.10 -43.18
N SER A 601 -13.86 -3.77 -42.63
CA SER A 601 -15.08 -3.13 -42.15
C SER A 601 -14.78 -2.10 -41.04
N TRP A 602 -13.99 -2.48 -40.04
CA TRP A 602 -13.55 -1.58 -38.96
C TRP A 602 -12.65 -0.46 -39.45
N PHE A 603 -11.70 -0.75 -40.34
CA PHE A 603 -10.80 0.24 -40.92
C PHE A 603 -11.59 1.31 -41.68
N LYS A 604 -12.55 0.89 -42.50
CA LYS A 604 -13.45 1.81 -43.20
C LYS A 604 -14.28 2.63 -42.20
N ALA A 605 -14.88 1.97 -41.21
CA ALA A 605 -15.70 2.64 -40.21
C ALA A 605 -14.97 3.76 -39.46
N LEU A 606 -13.70 3.54 -39.11
CA LEU A 606 -12.89 4.45 -38.28
C LEU A 606 -12.13 5.51 -39.07
N PHE A 607 -11.70 5.21 -40.30
CA PHE A 607 -10.74 6.06 -41.04
C PHE A 607 -11.27 6.61 -42.37
N ASP A 608 -12.38 6.08 -42.91
CA ASP A 608 -13.00 6.61 -44.12
C ASP A 608 -13.86 7.83 -43.77
N SER A 609 -13.54 9.00 -44.32
CA SER A 609 -14.30 10.23 -44.12
C SER A 609 -15.71 10.19 -44.73
N SER A 610 -15.98 9.19 -45.59
CA SER A 610 -17.30 8.91 -46.14
C SER A 610 -18.11 7.89 -45.35
N SER A 611 -17.55 7.36 -44.25
CA SER A 611 -18.24 6.42 -43.35
C SER A 611 -19.30 7.12 -42.50
N GLU A 612 -20.44 6.44 -42.30
CA GLU A 612 -21.48 6.86 -41.35
C GLU A 612 -21.15 6.48 -39.88
N GLY A 613 -20.04 5.74 -39.66
CA GLY A 613 -19.55 5.35 -38.35
C GLY A 613 -19.55 3.82 -38.13
N ILE A 614 -19.73 3.39 -36.88
CA ILE A 614 -19.76 1.97 -36.49
C ILE A 614 -21.21 1.48 -36.59
N GLU A 615 -21.50 0.72 -37.64
CA GLU A 615 -22.81 0.08 -37.85
C GLU A 615 -22.93 -1.25 -37.07
N ASP A 616 -24.16 -1.62 -36.71
CA ASP A 616 -24.48 -2.89 -36.05
C ASP A 616 -24.01 -4.12 -36.83
N SER A 617 -23.99 -4.03 -38.17
CA SER A 617 -23.50 -5.08 -39.07
C SER A 617 -22.01 -5.38 -38.84
N ILE A 618 -21.21 -4.36 -38.53
CA ILE A 618 -19.78 -4.48 -38.23
C ILE A 618 -19.57 -5.16 -36.88
N LEU A 619 -20.39 -4.80 -35.88
CA LEU A 619 -20.36 -5.41 -34.55
C LEU A 619 -20.79 -6.88 -34.60
N ARG A 620 -21.84 -7.19 -35.36
CA ARG A 620 -22.29 -8.57 -35.56
C ARG A 620 -21.22 -9.43 -36.23
N GLN A 621 -20.62 -8.93 -37.31
CA GLN A 621 -19.53 -9.65 -38.02
C GLN A 621 -18.30 -9.93 -37.15
N ALA A 622 -17.91 -8.98 -36.29
CA ALA A 622 -16.72 -9.12 -35.45
C ALA A 622 -16.86 -10.16 -34.32
N PHE A 623 -18.10 -10.51 -33.95
CA PHE A 623 -18.41 -11.44 -32.86
C PHE A 623 -19.19 -12.67 -33.35
N HIS A 624 -19.25 -12.92 -34.66
CA HIS A 624 -19.99 -14.05 -35.25
C HIS A 624 -19.20 -15.37 -35.27
N HIS A 625 -17.91 -15.38 -34.90
CA HIS A 625 -17.08 -16.59 -34.88
C HIS A 625 -15.87 -16.43 -33.93
N PRO A 626 -15.74 -17.26 -32.87
CA PRO A 626 -14.45 -17.66 -32.33
C PRO A 626 -13.75 -18.69 -33.23
#